data_AF-A0A0F9I3R5-F1
#
_entry.id   AF-A0A0F9I3R5-F1
#
_cell.length_a   1.000
_cell.length_b   1.000
_cell.length_c   1.000
_cell.angle_alpha   90.00
_cell.angle_beta   90.00
_cell.angle_gamma   90.00
#
_symmetry.space_group_name_H-M   'P 1'
#
loop_
_entity.id
_entity.type
_entity.pdbx_description
1 polymer ?
#
loop_
_entity_poly.entity_id
_entity_poly.type
_entity_poly.pdbx_seq_one_letter_code
_entity_poly.pdbx_strand_id
1 'polypeptide(L)'
;MERTTKQSMKILVACEFSGIVRDAFIARGHDAISCDLLPTERPGPHIQGDVLDILGDGWDMMIAHPPCTHLAVSGARWWKEKQKDGRQQKAIG
;
A
#
# COMPACT_ATOMS: atom_id res chain seq x y z
N MET A 1 0.80 25.53 28.89
CA MET A 1 0.18 24.75 27.79
C MET A 1 1.32 24.11 27.01
N GLU A 2 1.67 22.90 27.40
CA GLU A 2 2.73 22.11 26.78
C GLU A 2 2.19 21.59 25.43
N ARG A 3 2.84 21.96 24.32
CA ARG A 3 2.53 21.36 23.03
C ARG A 3 3.09 19.95 23.08
N THR A 4 2.23 18.94 23.16
CA THR A 4 2.61 17.54 22.96
C THR A 4 3.38 17.46 21.65
N THR A 5 4.61 16.95 21.69
CA THR A 5 5.40 16.69 20.49
C THR A 5 4.55 15.86 19.54
N LYS A 6 4.35 16.36 18.31
CA LYS A 6 3.63 15.61 17.29
C LYS A 6 4.47 14.36 17.00
N GLN A 7 4.01 13.20 17.46
CA GLN A 7 4.72 11.94 17.24
C GLN A 7 4.73 11.65 15.73
N SER A 8 5.93 11.66 15.14
CA SER A 8 6.16 11.17 13.77
C SER A 8 6.12 9.64 13.81
N MET A 9 5.47 9.03 12.81
CA MET A 9 5.38 7.58 12.67
C MET A 9 6.12 7.17 11.40
N LYS A 10 6.74 5.98 11.40
CA LYS A 10 7.21 5.31 10.19
C LYS A 10 6.08 4.56 9.52
N ILE A 11 5.74 4.97 8.30
CA ILE A 11 4.57 4.48 7.58
C ILE A 11 5.00 3.87 6.25
N LEU A 12 4.65 2.60 6.05
CA LEU A 12 4.77 1.92 4.77
C LEU A 12 3.46 1.99 4.00
N VAL A 13 3.48 2.56 2.81
CA VAL A 13 2.36 2.55 1.87
C VAL A 13 2.64 1.52 0.77
N ALA A 14 2.17 0.30 0.98
CA ALA A 14 2.42 -0.86 0.13
C ALA A 14 1.50 -0.91 -1.11
N CYS A 15 2.05 -1.42 -2.22
CA CYS A 15 1.43 -1.48 -3.54
C CYS A 15 0.94 -0.11 -4.01
N GLU A 16 1.79 0.91 -3.86
CA GLU A 16 1.43 2.31 -4.11
C GLU A 16 2.44 3.01 -5.01
N PHE A 17 2.07 3.20 -6.28
CA PHE A 17 2.87 3.92 -7.28
C PHE A 17 2.43 5.39 -7.49
N SER A 18 1.27 5.81 -7.01
CA SER A 18 0.71 7.15 -7.31
C SER A 18 1.34 8.31 -6.51
N GLY A 19 2.00 8.01 -5.41
CA GLY A 19 2.49 8.91 -4.36
C GLY A 19 1.43 9.54 -3.46
N ILE A 20 0.12 9.37 -3.71
CA ILE A 20 -0.93 10.20 -3.09
C ILE A 20 -1.01 10.01 -1.57
N VAL A 21 -1.09 8.75 -1.13
CA VAL A 21 -1.26 8.45 0.30
C VAL A 21 0.04 8.75 1.06
N ARG A 22 1.19 8.39 0.49
CA ARG A 22 2.51 8.75 1.02
C ARG A 22 2.63 10.26 1.24
N ASP A 23 2.36 11.06 0.21
CA ASP A 23 2.51 12.52 0.27
C ASP A 23 1.57 13.13 1.31
N ALA A 24 0.35 12.58 1.46
CA ALA A 24 -0.58 13.02 2.49
C ALA A 24 -0.06 12.78 3.93
N PHE A 25 0.63 11.66 4.18
CA PHE A 25 1.27 11.40 5.47
C PHE A 25 2.51 12.27 5.70
N ILE A 26 3.34 12.47 4.67
CA ILE A 26 4.50 13.39 4.71
C ILE A 26 4.03 14.82 5.04
N ALA A 27 2.97 15.30 4.41
CA ALA A 27 2.38 16.62 4.68
C ALA A 27 1.86 16.74 6.13
N ARG A 28 1.55 15.63 6.78
CA ARG A 28 1.17 15.57 8.20
C ARG A 28 2.38 15.35 9.12
N GLY A 29 3.60 15.35 8.60
CA GLY A 29 4.83 15.25 9.39
C GLY A 29 5.14 13.84 9.89
N HIS A 30 4.69 12.82 9.17
CA HIS A 30 5.11 11.43 9.37
C HIS A 30 6.22 11.05 8.39
N ASP A 31 7.03 10.05 8.75
CA ASP A 31 8.05 9.45 7.89
C ASP A 31 7.38 8.35 7.04
N ALA A 32 6.91 8.71 5.85
CA ALA A 32 6.17 7.80 4.98
C ALA A 32 6.92 7.49 3.69
N ILE A 33 6.92 6.21 3.32
CA ILE A 33 7.49 5.70 2.07
C ILE A 33 6.47 4.84 1.34
N SER A 34 6.45 4.92 0.01
CA SER A 34 5.66 4.00 -0.80
C SER A 34 6.51 2.85 -1.35
N CYS A 35 5.89 1.70 -1.58
CA CYS A 35 6.54 0.56 -2.21
C CYS A 35 5.63 -0.05 -3.27
N ASP A 36 6.15 -0.23 -4.49
CA ASP A 36 5.44 -0.87 -5.60
C ASP A 36 6.45 -1.53 -6.56
N LEU A 37 5.99 -2.46 -7.40
CA LEU A 37 6.82 -3.02 -8.47
C LEU A 37 7.05 -2.00 -9.59
N LEU A 38 6.08 -1.09 -9.77
CA LEU A 38 6.12 -0.01 -10.75
C LEU A 38 6.86 1.21 -10.21
N PRO A 39 7.48 2.02 -11.07
CA PRO A 39 8.04 3.30 -10.66
C PRO A 39 6.93 4.25 -10.18
N THR A 40 7.25 5.07 -9.18
CA THR A 40 6.36 6.14 -8.70
C THR A 40 6.04 7.19 -9.77
N GLU A 41 4.79 7.65 -9.82
CA GLU A 41 4.34 8.77 -10.67
C GLU A 41 4.74 10.14 -10.12
N ARG A 42 5.10 10.21 -8.83
CA ARG A 42 5.46 11.45 -8.13
C ARG A 42 6.85 11.37 -7.52
N PRO A 43 7.64 12.47 -7.54
CA PRO A 43 8.86 12.57 -6.75
C PRO A 43 8.59 12.31 -5.27
N GLY A 44 9.53 11.69 -4.58
CA GLY A 44 9.44 11.43 -3.14
C GLY A 44 9.98 10.05 -2.75
N PRO A 45 9.93 9.71 -1.46
CA PRO A 45 10.39 8.41 -0.96
C PRO A 45 9.62 7.27 -1.62
N HIS A 46 10.31 6.38 -2.32
CA HIS A 46 9.70 5.25 -2.98
C HIS A 46 10.70 4.10 -3.11
N ILE A 47 10.27 2.90 -2.74
CA ILE A 47 11.02 1.66 -2.93
C ILE A 47 10.36 0.93 -4.11
N GLN A 48 11.09 0.82 -5.22
CA GLN A 48 10.64 -0.01 -6.31
C GLN A 48 11.08 -1.46 -6.07
N GLY A 49 10.14 -2.37 -5.79
CA GLY A 49 10.44 -3.74 -5.41
C GLY A 49 9.26 -4.49 -4.80
N ASP A 50 9.51 -5.72 -4.36
CA ASP A 50 8.51 -6.51 -3.65
C ASP A 50 8.39 -6.00 -2.20
N VAL A 51 7.16 -5.70 -1.77
CA VAL A 51 6.90 -5.24 -0.40
C VAL A 51 7.27 -6.29 0.64
N LEU A 52 7.22 -7.58 0.27
CA LEU A 52 7.55 -8.69 1.17
C LEU A 52 8.98 -8.61 1.70
N ASP A 53 9.90 -8.03 0.92
CA ASP A 53 11.31 -7.87 1.29
C ASP A 53 11.53 -6.88 2.44
N ILE A 54 10.58 -5.97 2.67
CA ILE A 54 10.73 -4.84 3.61
C ILE A 54 9.70 -4.85 4.75
N LEU A 55 8.85 -5.87 4.86
CA LEU A 55 7.81 -5.94 5.91
C LEU A 55 8.39 -5.89 7.34
N GLY A 56 9.63 -6.36 7.52
CA GLY A 56 10.31 -6.45 8.80
C GLY A 56 11.04 -5.18 9.27
N ASP A 57 11.02 -4.10 8.50
CA ASP A 57 11.91 -2.93 8.69
C ASP A 57 11.47 -1.96 9.82
N GLY A 58 10.58 -2.41 10.70
CA GLY A 58 10.18 -1.66 11.89
C GLY A 58 9.18 -0.53 11.62
N TRP A 59 8.18 -0.79 10.79
CA TRP A 59 7.08 0.15 10.51
C TRP A 59 6.14 0.27 11.71
N ASP A 60 5.73 1.50 12.04
CA ASP A 60 4.68 1.75 13.03
C ASP A 60 3.28 1.49 12.44
N MET A 61 3.13 1.66 11.13
CA MET A 61 1.89 1.47 10.40
C MET A 61 2.15 1.03 8.96
N MET A 62 1.31 0.12 8.45
CA MET A 62 1.28 -0.25 7.04
C MET A 62 -0.11 -0.01 6.44
N ILE A 63 -0.15 0.58 5.25
CA ILE A 63 -1.36 0.74 4.43
C ILE A 63 -1.10 0.02 3.11
N ALA A 64 -1.85 -1.04 2.83
CA ALA A 64 -1.68 -1.83 1.62
C ALA A 64 -2.82 -1.60 0.63
N HIS A 65 -2.49 -1.28 -0.62
CA HIS A 65 -3.41 -1.15 -1.74
C HIS A 65 -3.24 -2.35 -2.70
N PRO A 66 -3.58 -3.59 -2.28
CA PRO A 66 -3.35 -4.76 -3.11
C PRO A 66 -4.04 -4.59 -4.48
N PRO A 67 -3.48 -5.16 -5.56
CA PRO A 67 -3.96 -4.96 -6.92
C PRO A 67 -5.46 -5.25 -7.00
N CYS A 68 -6.22 -4.20 -7.28
CA CYS A 68 -7.67 -4.21 -7.28
C CYS A 68 -8.27 -5.03 -8.44
N THR A 69 -7.44 -5.58 -9.33
CA THR A 69 -7.84 -6.47 -10.43
C THR A 69 -8.57 -7.74 -9.96
N HIS A 70 -8.36 -8.17 -8.72
CA HIS A 70 -9.05 -9.32 -8.12
C HIS A 70 -10.11 -8.97 -7.08
N LEU A 71 -10.15 -7.72 -6.57
CA LEU A 71 -11.03 -7.28 -5.48
C LEU A 71 -12.05 -6.20 -5.89
N ALA A 72 -11.93 -5.58 -7.08
CA ALA A 72 -12.87 -4.57 -7.53
C ALA A 72 -14.22 -5.19 -7.97
N VAL A 73 -15.30 -4.63 -7.45
CA VAL A 73 -16.70 -4.99 -7.73
C VAL A 73 -17.11 -4.69 -9.19
N SER A 74 -16.29 -3.97 -9.97
CA SER A 74 -16.45 -3.86 -11.42
C SER A 74 -16.24 -5.19 -12.18
N GLY A 75 -15.66 -6.21 -11.53
CA GLY A 75 -15.62 -7.60 -11.98
C GLY A 75 -16.64 -8.53 -11.32
N ALA A 76 -17.56 -8.03 -10.49
CA ALA A 76 -18.50 -8.84 -9.70
C ALA A 76 -19.62 -9.50 -10.52
N ARG A 77 -19.73 -9.19 -11.82
CA ARG A 77 -20.69 -9.86 -12.71
C ARG A 77 -20.41 -11.37 -12.88
N TRP A 78 -19.18 -11.82 -12.60
CA TRP A 78 -18.74 -13.22 -12.78
C TRP A 78 -18.29 -13.89 -11.47
N TRP A 79 -18.68 -13.35 -10.31
CA TRP A 79 -18.22 -13.82 -8.98
C TRP A 79 -18.50 -15.31 -8.71
N LYS A 80 -19.63 -15.84 -9.21
CA LYS A 80 -19.99 -17.27 -9.09
C LYS A 80 -19.07 -18.19 -9.90
N GLU A 81 -18.53 -17.71 -11.01
CA GLU A 81 -17.63 -18.50 -11.87
C GLU A 81 -16.20 -18.49 -11.34
N LYS A 82 -15.76 -17.37 -10.75
CA LYS A 82 -14.40 -17.24 -10.18
C LYS A 82 -14.16 -18.14 -8.96
N GLN A 83 -15.18 -18.41 -8.15
CA GLN A 83 -15.11 -19.39 -7.05
C GLN A 83 -15.04 -20.83 -7.57
N LYS A 84 -15.70 -21.12 -8.70
CA LYS A 84 -15.72 -22.46 -9.29
C LYS A 84 -14.39 -22.84 -9.97
N ASP A 85 -13.56 -21.84 -10.29
CA ASP A 85 -12.33 -21.96 -11.08
C ASP A 85 -11.04 -21.68 -10.28
N GLY A 86 -11.13 -21.52 -8.95
CA GLY A 86 -9.95 -21.46 -8.04
C GLY A 86 -9.02 -20.24 -8.19
N ARG A 87 -9.31 -19.31 -9.12
CA ARG A 87 -8.50 -18.08 -9.32
C ARG A 87 -8.54 -17.12 -8.13
N GLN A 88 -9.53 -17.24 -7.25
CA GLN A 88 -9.58 -16.49 -6.00
C GLN A 88 -8.51 -16.95 -5.00
N GLN A 89 -8.27 -18.26 -4.88
CA GLN A 89 -7.18 -18.79 -4.03
C GLN A 89 -5.79 -18.36 -4.51
N LYS A 90 -5.57 -18.24 -5.83
CA LYS A 90 -4.28 -17.79 -6.39
C LYS A 90 -3.97 -16.31 -6.17
N ALA A 91 -4.95 -15.50 -5.81
CA ALA A 91 -4.76 -14.07 -5.56
C ALA A 91 -4.41 -13.77 -4.09
N ILE A 92 -4.49 -14.78 -3.22
CA ILE A 92 -4.29 -14.68 -1.76
C ILE A 92 -3.07 -15.51 -1.33
N GLY A 93 -2.46 -16.27 -2.24
CA GLY A 93 -1.30 -17.13 -2.00
C GLY A 93 -0.04 -16.58 -2.63
#